data_AF-A0AAW0K209-F1
#
_entry.id   AF-A0AAW0K209-F1
#
_cell.length_a   1.000
_cell.length_b   1.000
_cell.length_c   1.000
_cell.angle_alpha   90.00
_cell.angle_beta   90.00
_cell.angle_gamma   90.00
#
_symmetry.space_group_name_H-M   'P 1'
#
loop_
_entity.id
_entity.type
_entity.pdbx_description
1 polymer ?
#
loop_
_entity_poly.entity_id
_entity_poly.type
_entity_poly.pdbx_seq_one_letter_code
_entity_poly.pdbx_strand_id
1 'polypeptide(L)'
;MEYVRSYTDLVVIKDKLDVNRVRCYLPTDVTRVGFEEVDFGWGEAVYGGPANLWNGPDPKLAASYTLFSNGKGKNGIVVSILLPNVTHEIFMKELEGTLKGHAIGDLSTTPIKSSM
;
A
#
# COMPACT_ATOMS: atom_id res chain seq x y z
N MET A 1 7.27 -6.48 -24.50
CA MET A 1 7.80 -7.85 -24.44
C MET A 1 9.30 -7.89 -24.08
N GLU A 2 10.13 -6.96 -24.56
CA GLU A 2 11.57 -6.90 -24.19
C GLU A 2 11.84 -6.82 -22.69
N TYR A 3 11.02 -6.08 -21.93
CA TYR A 3 11.16 -5.99 -20.47
C TYR A 3 11.15 -7.37 -19.79
N VAL A 4 10.20 -8.23 -20.18
CA VAL A 4 10.06 -9.57 -19.61
C VAL A 4 11.27 -10.41 -19.94
N ARG A 5 11.77 -10.34 -21.19
CA ARG A 5 12.98 -11.07 -21.61
C ARG A 5 14.24 -10.60 -20.87
N SER A 6 14.43 -9.29 -20.74
CA SER A 6 15.56 -8.73 -20.00
C SER A 6 15.54 -9.12 -18.52
N TYR A 7 14.34 -9.12 -17.91
CA TYR A 7 14.16 -9.56 -16.53
C TYR A 7 14.45 -11.06 -16.38
N THR A 8 13.95 -11.90 -17.29
CA THR A 8 14.23 -13.34 -17.25
C THR A 8 15.71 -13.64 -17.42
N ASP A 9 16.39 -12.96 -18.34
CA ASP A 9 17.83 -13.13 -18.54
C ASP A 9 18.61 -12.73 -17.28
N LEU A 10 18.22 -11.64 -16.63
CA LEU A 10 18.82 -11.21 -15.36
C LEU A 10 18.63 -12.23 -14.24
N VAL A 11 17.43 -12.83 -14.12
CA VAL A 11 17.13 -13.85 -13.10
C VAL A 11 17.93 -15.11 -13.36
N VAL A 12 18.05 -15.54 -14.62
CA VAL A 12 18.86 -16.70 -15.02
C VAL A 12 20.35 -16.46 -14.75
N ILE A 13 20.88 -15.27 -15.06
CA ILE A 13 22.29 -14.92 -14.81
C ILE A 13 22.59 -14.88 -13.30
N LYS A 14 21.65 -14.40 -12.48
CA LYS A 14 21.90 -14.16 -11.06
C LYS A 14 21.58 -15.35 -10.15
N ASP A 15 20.90 -16.39 -10.64
CA ASP A 15 20.45 -17.61 -9.93
C ASP A 15 19.47 -17.35 -8.75
N LYS A 16 19.58 -16.19 -8.10
CA LYS A 16 18.68 -15.64 -7.09
C LYS A 16 18.62 -14.12 -7.21
N LEU A 17 17.42 -13.58 -7.45
CA LEU A 17 17.21 -12.14 -7.42
C LEU A 17 16.97 -11.70 -5.96
N ASP A 18 18.05 -11.48 -5.21
CA ASP A 18 17.96 -10.77 -3.93
C ASP A 18 17.83 -9.27 -4.22
N VAL A 19 16.60 -8.86 -4.53
CA VAL A 19 16.27 -7.43 -4.65
C VAL A 19 16.51 -6.78 -3.30
N ASN A 20 17.49 -5.87 -3.24
CA ASN A 20 17.69 -5.03 -2.08
C ASN A 20 16.39 -4.23 -1.83
N ARG A 21 15.69 -4.59 -0.75
CA ARG A 21 14.40 -4.00 -0.36
C ARG A 21 14.54 -3.05 0.83
N VAL A 22 15.77 -2.65 1.17
CA VAL A 22 16.05 -1.64 2.19
C VAL A 22 15.47 -0.31 1.73
N ARG A 23 14.68 0.35 2.59
CA ARG A 23 13.99 1.62 2.30
C ARG A 23 13.02 1.56 1.10
N CYS A 24 12.58 0.37 0.70
CA CYS A 24 11.53 0.24 -0.31
C CYS A 24 10.15 0.30 0.34
N TYR A 25 9.23 1.01 -0.33
CA TYR A 25 7.80 0.98 -0.06
C TYR A 25 7.11 0.12 -1.12
N LEU A 26 6.29 -0.84 -0.70
CA LEU A 26 5.61 -1.80 -1.57
C LEU A 26 4.09 -1.58 -1.54
N PRO A 27 3.54 -0.73 -2.42
CA PRO A 27 2.11 -0.61 -2.60
C PRO A 27 1.56 -1.78 -3.40
N THR A 28 0.46 -2.37 -2.94
CA THR A 28 -0.29 -3.42 -3.63
C THR A 28 -1.70 -2.90 -3.91
N ASP A 29 -2.10 -2.85 -5.18
CA ASP A 29 -3.46 -2.50 -5.56
C ASP A 29 -4.29 -3.77 -5.72
N VAL A 30 -5.26 -3.97 -4.82
CA VAL A 30 -6.22 -5.07 -4.85
C VAL A 30 -7.65 -4.57 -5.02
N THR A 31 -7.84 -3.33 -5.50
CA THR A 31 -9.16 -2.74 -5.73
C THR A 31 -10.00 -3.46 -6.78
N ARG A 32 -9.37 -4.31 -7.60
CA ARG A 32 -10.01 -5.05 -8.70
C ARG A 32 -10.12 -6.55 -8.46
N VAL A 33 -9.83 -7.00 -7.23
CA VAL A 33 -9.92 -8.42 -6.89
C VAL A 33 -11.38 -8.87 -6.73
N GLY A 34 -12.32 -7.93 -6.54
CA GLY A 34 -13.75 -8.24 -6.41
C GLY A 34 -14.10 -8.87 -5.07
N PHE A 35 -13.44 -8.45 -3.99
CA PHE A 35 -13.70 -8.99 -2.64
C PHE A 35 -15.14 -8.77 -2.19
N GLU A 36 -15.74 -7.67 -2.63
CA GLU A 36 -17.13 -7.27 -2.38
C GLU A 36 -18.16 -8.08 -3.18
N GLU A 37 -17.77 -8.66 -4.33
CA GLU A 37 -18.68 -9.38 -5.24
C GLU A 37 -18.87 -10.86 -4.86
N VAL A 38 -18.19 -11.33 -3.81
CA VAL A 38 -18.26 -12.73 -3.36
C VAL A 38 -19.59 -12.99 -2.64
N ASP A 39 -20.41 -13.88 -3.19
CA ASP A 39 -21.66 -14.37 -2.57
C ASP A 39 -21.70 -15.90 -2.57
N PHE A 40 -21.87 -16.49 -1.39
CA PHE A 40 -22.00 -17.95 -1.19
C PHE A 40 -23.46 -18.43 -1.07
N GLY A 41 -24.43 -17.55 -1.31
CA GLY A 41 -25.87 -17.78 -1.10
C GLY A 41 -26.44 -17.05 0.13
N TRP A 42 -25.64 -16.18 0.77
CA TRP A 42 -26.05 -15.37 1.92
C TRP A 42 -26.04 -13.86 1.63
N GLY A 43 -25.77 -13.47 0.38
CA GLY A 43 -25.58 -12.10 -0.06
C GLY A 43 -24.10 -11.75 -0.24
N GLU A 44 -23.87 -10.60 -0.87
CA GLU A 44 -22.54 -10.03 -1.11
C GLU A 44 -21.74 -9.81 0.17
N ALA A 45 -20.41 -9.89 0.05
CA ALA A 45 -19.50 -9.71 1.17
C ALA A 45 -19.56 -8.26 1.72
N VAL A 46 -19.75 -8.14 3.04
CA VAL A 46 -19.75 -6.83 3.74
C VAL A 46 -18.35 -6.19 3.73
N TYR A 47 -17.30 -7.00 3.77
CA TYR A 47 -15.90 -6.58 3.72
C TYR A 47 -15.01 -7.73 3.26
N GLY A 48 -13.92 -7.41 2.58
CA GLY A 48 -12.84 -8.35 2.28
C GLY A 48 -11.52 -7.63 2.03
N GLY A 49 -10.45 -8.41 1.93
CA GLY A 49 -9.10 -7.87 1.75
C GLY A 49 -8.00 -8.85 2.21
N PRO A 50 -6.73 -8.47 2.06
CA PRO A 50 -5.61 -9.28 2.51
C PRO A 50 -5.61 -9.40 4.04
N ALA A 51 -5.51 -10.62 4.55
CA ALA A 51 -5.41 -10.89 5.99
C ALA A 51 -4.10 -10.36 6.59
N ASN A 52 -3.04 -10.28 5.79
CA ASN A 52 -1.74 -9.76 6.15
C ASN A 52 -1.11 -9.00 4.98
N LEU A 53 -0.33 -7.96 5.29
CA LEU A 53 0.42 -7.18 4.29
C LEU A 53 1.82 -7.73 4.06
N TRP A 54 2.31 -8.60 4.94
CA TRP A 54 3.67 -9.12 4.91
C TRP A 54 3.80 -10.45 5.63
N ASN A 55 4.54 -11.39 5.03
CA ASN A 55 4.78 -12.75 5.53
C ASN A 55 6.26 -13.07 5.77
N GLY A 56 7.14 -12.08 5.63
CA GLY A 56 8.58 -12.25 5.80
C GLY A 56 9.07 -11.91 7.21
N PRO A 57 10.33 -12.29 7.54
CA PRO A 57 10.90 -12.13 8.88
C PRO A 57 11.06 -10.67 9.33
N ASP A 58 11.29 -9.74 8.39
CA ASP A 58 11.47 -8.32 8.70
C ASP A 58 10.28 -7.50 8.17
N PRO A 59 9.56 -6.73 9.01
CA PRO A 59 8.47 -5.90 8.53
C PRO A 59 8.99 -4.89 7.51
N LYS A 60 8.48 -4.96 6.29
CA LYS A 60 8.75 -3.96 5.25
C LYS A 60 7.62 -2.96 5.21
N LEU A 61 7.95 -1.74 4.78
CA LEU A 61 6.94 -0.73 4.47
C LEU A 61 6.10 -1.25 3.31
N ALA A 62 4.88 -1.66 3.60
CA ALA A 62 3.95 -2.23 2.65
C ALA A 62 2.59 -1.58 2.81
N ALA A 63 1.85 -1.47 1.72
CA ALA A 63 0.47 -1.02 1.76
C ALA A 63 -0.41 -1.82 0.82
N SER A 64 -1.69 -1.88 1.14
CA SER A 64 -2.74 -2.42 0.28
C SER A 64 -3.81 -1.38 0.04
N TYR A 65 -4.24 -1.25 -1.22
CA TYR A 65 -5.41 -0.49 -1.62
C TYR A 65 -6.53 -1.48 -1.90
N THR A 66 -7.55 -1.48 -1.06
CA THR A 66 -8.66 -2.43 -1.14
C THR A 66 -9.95 -1.68 -1.39
N LEU A 67 -10.76 -2.17 -2.32
CA LEU A 67 -12.08 -1.58 -2.55
C LEU A 67 -13.00 -1.91 -1.37
N PHE A 68 -13.81 -0.94 -0.98
CA PHE A 68 -14.75 -1.07 0.11
C PHE A 68 -16.10 -0.51 -0.31
N SER A 69 -17.16 -1.26 -0.06
CA SER A 69 -18.53 -0.77 -0.19
C SER A 69 -19.20 -0.70 1.17
N ASN A 70 -19.92 0.37 1.44
CA ASN A 70 -20.68 0.51 2.69
C ASN A 70 -22.09 -0.11 2.64
N GLY A 71 -22.40 -0.89 1.59
CA GLY A 71 -23.73 -1.46 1.35
C GLY A 71 -24.84 -0.45 1.06
N LYS A 72 -24.52 0.85 1.00
CA LYS A 72 -25.44 1.98 0.71
C LYS A 72 -25.06 2.71 -0.57
N GLY A 73 -24.35 2.04 -1.48
CA GLY A 73 -23.92 2.59 -2.77
C GLY A 73 -22.78 3.61 -2.71
N LYS A 74 -22.12 3.80 -1.54
CA LYS A 74 -20.86 4.55 -1.48
C LYS A 74 -19.70 3.57 -1.48
N ASN A 75 -18.95 3.58 -2.57
CA ASN A 75 -17.70 2.85 -2.69
C ASN A 75 -16.54 3.77 -2.29
N GLY A 76 -15.59 3.23 -1.55
CA GLY A 76 -14.39 3.91 -1.09
C GLY A 76 -13.17 2.98 -1.22
N ILE A 77 -11.98 3.54 -1.04
CA ILE A 77 -10.75 2.77 -1.01
C ILE A 77 -10.24 2.76 0.44
N VAL A 78 -10.05 1.56 0.97
CA VAL A 78 -9.34 1.36 2.24
C VAL A 78 -7.87 1.22 1.92
N VAL A 79 -7.05 2.06 2.55
CA VAL A 79 -5.59 1.98 2.45
C VAL A 79 -5.06 1.41 3.76
N SER A 80 -4.59 0.17 3.73
CA SER A 80 -3.95 -0.49 4.87
C SER A 80 -2.45 -0.32 4.75
N ILE A 81 -1.78 0.20 5.78
CA ILE A 81 -0.34 0.47 5.76
C ILE A 81 0.34 -0.26 6.93
N LEU A 82 1.37 -1.04 6.62
CA LEU A 82 2.25 -1.68 7.60
C LEU A 82 3.46 -0.78 7.86
N LEU A 83 3.59 -0.31 9.10
CA LEU A 83 4.71 0.51 9.57
C LEU A 83 5.43 -0.17 10.75
N PRO A 84 6.73 0.06 10.93
CA PRO A 84 7.39 -0.26 12.18
C PRO A 84 6.73 0.49 13.35
N ASN A 85 6.64 -0.16 14.51
CA ASN A 85 5.91 0.38 15.67
C ASN A 85 6.40 1.78 16.09
N VAL A 86 7.73 2.01 16.03
CA VAL A 86 8.35 3.28 16.38
C VAL A 86 7.96 4.46 15.47
N THR A 87 7.35 4.21 14.31
CA THR A 87 7.08 5.23 13.28
C THR A 87 5.62 5.62 13.16
N HIS A 88 4.72 4.98 13.93
CA HIS A 88 3.28 5.21 13.83
C HIS A 88 2.88 6.67 14.16
N GLU A 89 3.39 7.23 15.25
CA GLU A 89 3.05 8.60 15.68
C GLU A 89 3.52 9.66 14.69
N ILE A 90 4.73 9.49 14.14
CA ILE A 90 5.31 10.38 13.13
C ILE A 90 4.45 10.35 11.87
N PHE A 91 4.07 9.15 11.42
CA PHE A 91 3.22 8.98 10.25
C PHE A 91 1.85 9.63 10.44
N MET A 92 1.20 9.41 11.59
CA MET A 92 -0.11 10.00 11.87
C MET A 92 -0.06 11.52 11.89
N LYS A 93 0.98 12.11 12.49
CA LYS A 93 1.19 13.56 12.51
C LYS A 93 1.37 14.13 11.09
N GLU A 94 2.19 13.50 10.27
CA GLU A 94 2.44 13.94 8.89
C GLU A 94 1.19 13.78 8.00
N LEU A 95 0.47 12.67 8.16
CA LEU A 95 -0.78 12.41 7.46
C LEU A 95 -1.82 13.46 7.80
N GLU A 96 -2.01 13.75 9.08
CA GLU A 96 -2.95 14.77 9.53
C GLU A 96 -2.58 16.16 9.02
N GLY A 97 -1.29 16.52 9.07
CA GLY A 97 -0.77 17.77 8.50
C GLY A 97 -1.04 17.88 7.01
N THR A 98 -0.81 16.80 6.26
CA THR A 98 -1.04 16.74 4.81
C THR A 98 -2.53 16.88 4.47
N LEU A 99 -3.41 16.16 5.17
CA LEU A 99 -4.85 16.21 4.94
C LEU A 99 -5.45 17.59 5.29
N LYS A 100 -4.99 18.20 6.39
CA LYS A 100 -5.40 19.55 6.78
C LYS A 100 -4.82 20.62 5.85
N GLY A 101 -3.58 20.45 5.40
CA GLY A 101 -2.93 21.32 4.42
C GLY A 101 -3.59 21.25 3.04
N HIS A 102 -4.12 20.10 2.63
CA HIS A 102 -4.91 19.98 1.40
C HIS A 102 -6.31 20.61 1.50
N ALA A 103 -6.87 20.70 2.71
CA ALA A 103 -8.15 21.40 2.95
C ALA A 103 -8.01 22.93 2.92
N ILE A 104 -6.77 23.44 2.99
CA ILE A 104 -6.44 24.86 2.89
C ILE A 104 -5.52 24.99 1.67
N GLY A 105 -6.10 25.07 0.48
CA GLY A 105 -5.33 25.41 -0.71
C GLY A 105 -4.59 26.72 -0.48
N ASP A 106 -3.28 26.63 -0.25
CA ASP A 106 -2.28 27.49 -0.89
C ASP A 106 -0.85 27.01 -0.61
N LEU A 107 -0.04 27.10 -1.65
CA LEU A 107 1.34 26.63 -1.73
C LEU A 107 2.22 27.23 -0.63
N SER A 108 2.87 26.36 0.16
CA SER A 108 4.28 26.60 0.52
C SER A 108 4.99 25.27 0.77
N THR A 109 5.48 24.69 -0.32
CA THR A 109 6.55 23.69 -0.26
C THR A 109 7.79 24.34 0.34
N THR A 110 8.09 24.03 1.60
CA THR A 110 9.49 24.08 2.07
C THR A 110 9.92 22.68 2.46
N PRO A 111 10.97 22.13 1.84
CA PRO A 111 11.46 20.80 2.18
C PRO A 111 12.04 20.81 3.60
N ILE A 112 11.60 19.85 4.42
CA ILE A 112 12.17 19.60 5.75
C ILE A 112 13.65 19.26 5.55
N LYS A 113 14.55 20.09 6.10
CA LYS A 113 16.00 19.83 6.07
C LYS A 113 16.31 18.57 6.89
N SER A 114 16.87 17.58 6.23
CA SER A 114 17.54 16.45 6.88
C SER A 114 18.84 16.95 7.51
N SER A 115 18.98 16.78 8.83
CA SER A 115 20.30 16.80 9.48
C SER A 115 20.93 15.43 9.31
N MET A 116 22.19 15.41 8.87
CA MET A 116 23.12 14.29 9.10
C MET A 116 23.53 14.26 10.57
#